data_AF-A0AAP1RBZ0-F1
#
_entry.id   AF-A0AAP1RBZ0-F1
#
_cell.length_a   1.000
_cell.length_b   1.000
_cell.length_c   1.000
_cell.angle_alpha   90.00
_cell.angle_beta   90.00
_cell.angle_gamma   90.00
#
_symmetry.space_group_name_H-M   'P 1'
#
loop_
_entity.id
_entity.type
_entity.pdbx_description
1 polymer ?
#
loop_
_entity_poly.entity_id
_entity_poly.type
_entity_poly.pdbx_seq_one_letter_code
_entity_poly.pdbx_strand_id
1 'polypeptide(L)'
;QSAAGERKIELVLDKQEQEMLARNCAARRPGRDPYEMAEYIALLIRQDDARVRGRIKSISRKRCGKCGERVPVNSCPCNGDSQCWVTKGWHETKLIV
;
A
#
# COMPACT_ATOMS: atom_id res chain seq x y z
N GLN A 1 15.42 16.01 -17.78
CA GLN A 1 15.06 14.57 -17.82
C GLN A 1 16.28 13.80 -17.33
N SER A 2 16.20 13.13 -16.19
CA SER A 2 17.38 12.47 -15.59
C SER A 2 17.48 11.02 -16.06
N ALA A 3 18.65 10.66 -16.57
CA ALA A 3 18.96 9.39 -17.24
C ALA A 3 18.96 8.14 -16.32
N ALA A 4 18.55 8.25 -15.06
CA ALA A 4 18.52 7.13 -14.10
C ALA A 4 17.10 6.55 -13.86
N GLY A 5 16.06 7.09 -14.52
CA GLY A 5 14.67 6.66 -14.28
C GLY A 5 14.11 7.07 -12.91
N GLU A 6 14.94 7.58 -12.01
CA GLU A 6 14.56 8.10 -10.70
C GLU A 6 13.84 9.45 -10.85
N ARG A 7 12.77 9.62 -10.07
CA ARG A 7 11.99 10.86 -9.97
C ARG A 7 12.04 11.32 -8.53
N LYS A 8 12.54 12.54 -8.31
CA LYS A 8 12.50 13.18 -6.98
C LYS A 8 11.06 13.55 -6.65
N ILE A 9 10.64 13.26 -5.41
CA ILE A 9 9.36 13.68 -4.84
C ILE A 9 9.68 14.47 -3.57
N GLU A 10 8.94 15.55 -3.34
CA GLU A 10 8.99 16.32 -2.09
C GLU A 10 7.76 15.96 -1.25
N LEU A 11 7.98 15.67 0.03
CA LEU A 11 6.95 15.20 0.95
C LEU A 11 6.88 16.16 2.14
N VAL A 12 5.68 16.63 2.44
CA VAL A 12 5.39 17.42 3.64
C VAL A 12 4.81 16.48 4.69
N LEU A 13 5.43 16.44 5.87
CA LEU A 13 5.00 15.64 7.00
C LEU A 13 4.67 16.56 8.17
N ASP A 14 3.59 16.27 8.88
CA ASP A 14 3.33 16.96 10.14
C ASP A 14 4.35 16.58 11.22
N LYS A 15 4.29 17.26 12.37
CA LYS A 15 5.23 17.03 13.48
C LYS A 15 5.15 15.58 13.99
N GLN A 16 3.94 15.04 14.12
CA GLN A 16 3.72 13.69 14.62
C GLN A 16 4.29 12.65 13.65
N GLU A 17 4.06 12.82 12.35
CA GLU A 17 4.59 11.94 11.30
C GLU A 17 6.12 11.98 11.25
N GLN A 18 6.75 13.15 11.41
CA GLN A 18 8.21 13.27 11.48
C GLN A 18 8.80 12.55 12.70
N GLU A 19 8.18 12.70 13.87
CA GLU A 19 8.60 11.98 15.09
C GLU A 19 8.44 10.46 14.93
N MET A 20 7.32 10.03 14.34
CA MET A 20 7.09 8.62 14.00
C MET A 20 8.17 8.08 13.04
N LEU A 21 8.53 8.86 12.01
CA LEU A 21 9.55 8.47 11.04
C LEU A 21 10.92 8.31 11.71
N ALA A 22 11.38 9.32 12.44
CA ALA A 22 12.67 9.31 13.12
C ALA A 22 12.78 8.17 14.15
N ARG A 23 11.75 7.99 14.98
CA ARG A 23 11.70 6.89 15.96
C ARG A 23 11.80 5.53 15.27
N ASN A 24 11.05 5.34 14.18
CA ASN A 24 11.01 4.06 13.48
C ASN A 24 12.31 3.75 12.73
N CYS A 25 13.03 4.76 12.22
CA CYS A 25 14.36 4.58 11.63
C CYS A 25 15.33 3.92 12.61
N ALA A 26 15.37 4.39 13.86
CA ALA A 26 16.22 3.81 14.90
C ALA A 26 15.70 2.45 15.37
N ALA A 27 14.40 2.34 15.63
CA ALA A 27 13.79 1.12 16.20
C ALA A 27 13.97 -0.13 15.31
N ARG A 28 14.12 0.04 13.99
CA ARG A 28 14.30 -1.08 13.05
C ARG A 28 15.75 -1.51 12.84
N ARG A 29 16.73 -0.84 13.44
CA ARG A 29 18.16 -1.17 13.38
C ARG A 29 18.80 -1.13 14.78
N PRO A 30 18.33 -1.94 15.75
CA PRO A 30 18.89 -1.92 17.11
C PRO A 30 20.38 -2.29 17.10
N GLY A 31 21.20 -1.47 17.75
CA GLY A 31 22.66 -1.65 17.82
C GLY A 31 23.41 -1.30 16.52
N ARG A 32 22.76 -0.59 15.59
CA ARG A 32 23.35 -0.09 14.36
C ARG A 32 22.90 1.35 14.11
N ASP A 33 23.53 2.00 13.14
CA ASP A 33 23.08 3.31 12.70
C ASP A 33 21.63 3.24 12.17
N PRO A 34 20.77 4.21 12.56
CA PRO A 34 19.41 4.30 12.04
C PRO A 34 19.37 4.36 10.51
N TYR A 35 18.22 4.03 9.93
CA TYR A 35 17.97 4.33 8.53
C TYR A 35 17.99 5.83 8.27
N GLU A 36 18.53 6.25 7.13
CA GLU A 36 18.22 7.57 6.57
C GLU A 36 16.71 7.65 6.28
N MET A 37 16.10 8.82 6.50
CA MET A 37 14.64 8.98 6.35
C MET A 37 14.15 8.57 4.95
N ALA A 38 14.87 8.98 3.91
CA ALA A 38 14.55 8.62 2.52
C ALA A 38 14.75 7.11 2.26
N GLU A 39 15.79 6.50 2.82
CA GLU A 39 16.02 5.04 2.73
C GLU A 39 14.85 4.29 3.38
N TYR A 40 14.44 4.72 4.57
CA TYR A 40 13.35 4.08 5.29
C TYR A 40 12.02 4.16 4.54
N ILE A 41 11.66 5.33 4.00
CA ILE A 41 10.45 5.51 3.18
C ILE A 41 10.51 4.62 1.92
N ALA A 42 11.64 4.60 1.23
CA ALA A 42 11.81 3.76 0.03
C ALA A 42 11.70 2.27 0.34
N LEU A 43 12.14 1.82 1.52
CA LEU A 43 11.96 0.44 1.97
C LEU A 43 10.51 0.13 2.34
N LEU A 44 9.82 1.06 2.99
CA LEU A 44 8.39 0.91 3.31
C LEU A 44 7.55 0.77 2.04
N ILE A 45 7.84 1.55 0.99
CA ILE A 45 7.17 1.42 -0.31
C ILE A 45 7.35 -0.01 -0.87
N ARG A 46 8.57 -0.55 -0.85
CA ARG A 46 8.83 -1.91 -1.35
C ARG A 46 8.13 -2.99 -0.52
N GLN A 47 8.10 -2.81 0.81
CA GLN A 47 7.41 -3.73 1.71
C GLN A 47 5.90 -3.72 1.47
N ASP A 48 5.31 -2.53 1.30
CA ASP A 48 3.89 -2.40 1.03
C ASP A 48 3.52 -2.97 -0.34
N ASP A 49 4.31 -2.66 -1.37
CA ASP A 49 4.14 -3.19 -2.72
C ASP A 49 4.20 -4.73 -2.76
N ALA A 50 5.15 -5.34 -2.04
CA ALA A 50 5.20 -6.78 -1.87
C ALA A 50 3.95 -7.34 -1.15
N ARG A 51 3.50 -6.65 -0.09
CA ARG A 51 2.32 -7.05 0.70
C ARG A 51 1.04 -7.00 -0.13
N VAL A 52 0.79 -5.89 -0.82
CA VAL A 52 -0.43 -5.70 -1.63
C VAL A 52 -0.44 -6.64 -2.84
N ARG A 53 0.70 -6.87 -3.51
CA ARG A 53 0.79 -7.88 -4.57
C ARG A 53 0.46 -9.28 -4.07
N GLY A 54 0.99 -9.66 -2.91
CA GLY A 54 0.64 -10.92 -2.26
C GLY A 54 -0.85 -11.03 -1.93
N ARG A 55 -1.45 -9.95 -1.41
CA ARG A 55 -2.88 -9.89 -1.12
C ARG A 55 -3.73 -10.04 -2.38
N ILE A 56 -3.44 -9.25 -3.42
CA ILE A 56 -4.12 -9.30 -4.73
C ILE A 56 -4.06 -10.73 -5.29
N LYS A 57 -2.88 -11.36 -5.31
CA LYS A 57 -2.73 -12.75 -5.77
C LYS A 57 -3.63 -13.73 -5.00
N SER A 58 -3.79 -13.54 -3.70
CA SER A 58 -4.66 -14.38 -2.87
C SER A 58 -6.15 -14.16 -3.17
N ILE A 59 -6.61 -12.90 -3.21
CA ILE A 59 -8.03 -12.58 -3.46
C ILE A 59 -8.45 -12.91 -4.88
N SER A 60 -7.54 -12.87 -5.86
CA SER A 60 -7.81 -13.20 -7.26
C SER A 60 -8.13 -14.67 -7.52
N ARG A 61 -8.17 -15.51 -6.48
CA ARG A 61 -8.77 -16.84 -6.55
C ARG A 61 -10.30 -16.80 -6.46
N LYS A 62 -10.87 -15.71 -5.94
CA LYS A 62 -12.30 -15.48 -5.78
C LYS A 62 -12.87 -14.75 -7.01
N ARG A 63 -14.21 -14.76 -7.11
CA ARG A 63 -14.98 -13.99 -8.09
C ARG A 63 -15.94 -13.05 -7.37
N CYS A 64 -16.31 -11.97 -8.03
CA CYS A 64 -17.34 -11.05 -7.54
C CYS A 64 -18.67 -11.80 -7.50
N GLY A 65 -19.42 -11.69 -6.40
CA GLY A 65 -20.70 -12.38 -6.23
C GLY A 65 -21.81 -11.89 -7.19
N LYS A 66 -21.59 -10.77 -7.90
CA LYS A 66 -22.57 -10.17 -8.82
C LYS A 66 -22.19 -10.29 -10.28
N CYS A 67 -21.06 -9.73 -10.71
CA CYS A 67 -20.63 -9.86 -12.11
C CYS A 67 -19.91 -11.16 -12.43
N GLY A 68 -19.53 -11.98 -11.43
CA GLY A 68 -18.83 -13.25 -11.66
C GLY A 68 -17.37 -13.11 -12.14
N GLU A 69 -16.90 -11.89 -12.37
CA GLU A 69 -15.51 -11.61 -12.75
C GLU A 69 -14.53 -11.88 -11.60
N ARG A 70 -13.27 -12.16 -11.95
CA ARG A 70 -12.21 -12.39 -10.98
C ARG A 70 -11.84 -11.08 -10.28
N VAL A 71 -11.85 -11.07 -8.95
CA VAL A 71 -11.53 -9.88 -8.16
C VAL A 71 -10.00 -9.67 -8.04
N PRO A 72 -9.50 -8.44 -7.81
CA PRO A 72 -10.23 -7.19 -7.75
C PRO A 72 -10.73 -6.73 -9.12
N VAL A 73 -11.97 -6.25 -9.19
CA VAL A 73 -12.55 -5.61 -10.37
C VAL A 73 -12.73 -4.12 -10.11
N ASN A 74 -12.51 -3.30 -11.13
CA ASN A 74 -12.59 -1.84 -11.02
C ASN A 74 -14.02 -1.31 -11.26
N SER A 75 -14.86 -2.07 -11.96
CA SER A 75 -16.24 -1.72 -12.24
C SER A 75 -17.15 -2.95 -12.15
N CYS A 76 -18.40 -2.73 -11.75
CA CYS A 76 -19.43 -3.76 -11.69
C CYS A 76 -20.79 -3.07 -11.82
N PRO A 77 -21.70 -3.55 -12.70
CA PRO A 77 -23.04 -2.97 -12.84
C PRO A 77 -23.86 -2.99 -11.54
N CYS A 78 -23.53 -3.89 -10.62
CA CYS A 78 -24.21 -4.05 -9.33
C CYS A 78 -23.49 -3.31 -8.19
N ASN A 79 -22.74 -2.23 -8.47
CA ASN A 79 -22.15 -1.40 -7.43
C ASN A 79 -23.27 -0.76 -6.57
N GLY A 80 -23.21 -1.00 -5.26
CA GLY A 80 -24.26 -0.69 -4.29
C GLY A 80 -24.76 -1.96 -3.58
N ASP A 81 -24.61 -3.13 -4.21
CA ASP A 81 -25.00 -4.39 -3.60
C ASP A 81 -23.93 -4.90 -2.61
N SER A 82 -24.39 -5.43 -1.48
CA SER A 82 -23.56 -6.01 -0.42
C SER A 82 -22.61 -7.13 -0.87
N GLN A 83 -22.94 -7.88 -1.93
CA GLN A 83 -22.13 -8.98 -2.47
C GLN A 83 -21.20 -8.52 -3.61
N CYS A 84 -21.22 -7.24 -3.98
CA CYS A 84 -20.37 -6.68 -5.02
C CYS A 84 -18.97 -6.33 -4.47
N TRP A 85 -17.94 -6.77 -5.19
CA TRP A 85 -16.55 -6.45 -4.85
C TRP A 85 -16.27 -4.94 -4.83
N VAL A 86 -16.78 -4.19 -5.81
CA VAL A 86 -16.58 -2.74 -5.89
C VAL A 86 -17.19 -2.02 -4.69
N THR A 87 -18.25 -2.57 -4.10
CA THR A 87 -18.95 -1.94 -2.98
C THR A 87 -18.23 -2.17 -1.66
N LYS A 88 -17.86 -3.42 -1.33
CA LYS A 88 -17.26 -3.77 -0.04
C LYS A 88 -15.92 -4.49 -0.12
N GLY A 89 -15.64 -5.16 -1.23
CA GLY A 89 -14.44 -5.98 -1.42
C GLY A 89 -13.13 -5.17 -1.47
N TRP A 90 -13.15 -3.96 -2.01
CA TRP A 90 -11.96 -3.08 -2.04
C TRP A 90 -11.40 -2.75 -0.64
N HIS A 91 -12.19 -2.92 0.43
CA HIS A 91 -11.70 -2.83 1.80
C HIS A 91 -10.62 -3.88 2.11
N GLU A 92 -10.56 -4.99 1.38
CA GLU A 92 -9.50 -5.99 1.53
C GLU A 92 -8.13 -5.52 1.01
N THR A 93 -8.10 -4.42 0.25
CA THR A 93 -6.87 -3.87 -0.37
C THR A 93 -6.54 -2.45 0.09
N LYS A 94 -7.39 -1.80 0.89
CA LYS A 94 -7.13 -0.44 1.37
C LYS A 94 -6.12 -0.44 2.53
N LEU A 95 -5.34 0.63 2.62
CA LEU A 95 -4.55 0.92 3.81
C LEU A 95 -5.45 1.44 4.92
N ILE A 96 -5.12 1.08 6.16
CA ILE A 96 -5.79 1.54 7.38
C ILE A 96 -4.66 2.02 8.30
N VAL A 97 -4.87 3.16 8.95
CA VAL A 97 -3.96 3.75 9.96
C VAL A 97 -4.42 3.33 11.35
#